data_AF-A0A2T6FJ13-F1
#
_entry.id   AF-A0A2T6FJ13-F1
#
_cell.length_a   1.000
_cell.length_b   1.000
_cell.length_c   1.000
_cell.angle_alpha   90.00
_cell.angle_beta   90.00
_cell.angle_gamma   90.00
#
_symmetry.space_group_name_H-M   'P 1'
#
loop_
_entity.id
_entity.type
_entity.pdbx_description
1 polymer ?
#
loop_
_entity_poly.entity_id
_entity_poly.type
_entity_poly.pdbx_seq_one_letter_code
_entity_poly.pdbx_strand_id
1 'polypeptide(L)'
;MSLKQYTVRRGDTLSGISLAFDVSLIELLKENPQISNPNLIRSGEQILVPTNEPHPSVHATIANNNFPINDVPLWLKIAYREEGVTEVGGSEHNPRILEYHASTRLNKIKAAKDETAWCSSFVNWCIEKAGLEGTNSAWALDWDNWGIKLQKPTLGCVVVFSRTGVTNSGGHVGFYIDEGPSTIEVFGGNQRNSVNTSNYPKNGISGSFSYKHLSYLWPKDVELKESA
;
A
#
# COMPACT_ATOMS: atom_id res chain seq x y z
N MET A 1 -19.74 13.37 7.53
CA MET A 1 -19.76 12.02 6.92
C MET A 1 -21.19 11.68 6.54
N SER A 2 -21.45 11.32 5.28
CA SER A 2 -22.76 10.86 4.76
C SER A 2 -22.64 9.38 4.42
N LEU A 3 -23.73 8.63 4.54
CA LEU A 3 -23.78 7.21 4.15
C LEU A 3 -24.66 7.07 2.89
N LYS A 4 -24.18 6.29 1.94
CA LYS A 4 -24.91 5.90 0.73
C LYS A 4 -25.17 4.41 0.73
N GLN A 5 -26.41 4.02 0.53
CA GLN A 5 -26.76 2.63 0.31
C GLN A 5 -26.29 2.18 -1.08
N TYR A 6 -25.59 1.06 -1.12
CA TYR A 6 -25.08 0.45 -2.35
C TYR A 6 -25.55 -1.01 -2.44
N THR A 7 -26.05 -1.40 -3.61
CA THR A 7 -26.40 -2.80 -3.90
C THR A 7 -25.23 -3.45 -4.63
N VAL A 8 -24.64 -4.46 -3.99
CA VAL A 8 -23.54 -5.26 -4.53
C VAL A 8 -23.94 -5.88 -5.85
N ARG A 9 -23.09 -5.74 -6.87
CA ARG A 9 -23.29 -6.29 -8.20
C ARG A 9 -22.42 -7.52 -8.39
N ARG A 10 -22.78 -8.35 -9.37
CA ARG A 10 -21.95 -9.50 -9.75
C ARG A 10 -20.56 -9.02 -10.18
N GLY A 11 -19.52 -9.54 -9.53
CA GLY A 11 -18.12 -9.18 -9.79
C GLY A 11 -17.58 -8.07 -8.89
N ASP A 12 -18.43 -7.44 -8.08
CA ASP A 12 -17.95 -6.50 -7.07
C ASP A 12 -17.15 -7.22 -5.99
N THR A 13 -16.16 -6.50 -5.47
CA THR A 13 -15.46 -6.82 -4.21
C THR A 13 -15.57 -5.60 -3.30
N LEU A 14 -15.47 -5.77 -1.98
CA LEU A 14 -15.43 -4.61 -1.08
C LEU A 14 -14.28 -3.67 -1.43
N SER A 15 -13.14 -4.22 -1.88
CA SER A 15 -11.99 -3.49 -2.40
C SER A 15 -12.32 -2.65 -3.63
N GLY A 16 -13.07 -3.21 -4.58
CA GLY A 16 -13.49 -2.50 -5.78
C GLY A 16 -14.49 -1.39 -5.46
N ILE A 17 -15.39 -1.64 -4.51
CA ILE A 17 -16.37 -0.66 -4.05
C ILE A 17 -15.68 0.48 -3.28
N SER A 18 -14.80 0.15 -2.32
CA SER A 18 -14.05 1.18 -1.57
C SER A 18 -13.25 2.07 -2.51
N LEU A 19 -12.61 1.49 -3.53
CA LEU A 19 -11.94 2.20 -4.61
C LEU A 19 -12.88 3.09 -5.43
N ALA A 20 -14.04 2.58 -5.84
CA ALA A 20 -15.00 3.31 -6.67
C ALA A 20 -15.64 4.50 -5.96
N PHE A 21 -15.75 4.44 -4.62
CA PHE A 21 -16.35 5.48 -3.78
C PHE A 21 -15.33 6.35 -3.04
N ASP A 22 -14.04 6.15 -3.30
CA ASP A 22 -12.93 6.88 -2.65
C ASP A 22 -12.95 6.81 -1.11
N VAL A 23 -13.24 5.63 -0.56
CA VAL A 23 -13.24 5.38 0.90
C VAL A 23 -12.25 4.29 1.28
N SER A 24 -11.80 4.28 2.54
CA SER A 24 -10.98 3.17 3.03
C SER A 24 -11.83 1.90 3.22
N LEU A 25 -11.22 0.72 3.07
CA LEU A 25 -11.91 -0.54 3.36
C LEU A 25 -12.31 -0.61 4.84
N ILE A 26 -11.48 -0.08 5.75
CA ILE A 26 -11.74 -0.12 7.19
C ILE A 26 -12.99 0.70 7.53
N GLU A 27 -13.14 1.90 6.97
CA GLU A 27 -14.35 2.70 7.13
C GLU A 27 -15.56 1.99 6.51
N LEU A 28 -15.39 1.40 5.33
CA LEU A 28 -16.46 0.62 4.70
C LEU A 28 -16.88 -0.58 5.58
N LEU A 29 -15.95 -1.33 6.16
CA LEU A 29 -16.25 -2.45 7.05
C LEU A 29 -16.83 -2.00 8.39
N LYS A 30 -16.38 -0.87 8.92
CA LYS A 30 -16.91 -0.28 10.15
C LYS A 30 -18.40 0.06 10.03
N GLU A 31 -18.82 0.56 8.88
CA GLU A 31 -20.24 0.83 8.59
C GLU A 31 -21.02 -0.44 8.19
N ASN A 32 -20.35 -1.56 7.97
CA ASN A 32 -20.96 -2.84 7.61
C ASN A 32 -20.54 -4.00 8.55
N PRO A 33 -20.79 -3.91 9.86
CA PRO A 33 -20.37 -4.91 10.85
C PRO A 33 -21.02 -6.30 10.64
N GLN A 34 -22.08 -6.38 9.81
CA GLN A 34 -22.69 -7.64 9.40
C GLN A 34 -21.79 -8.49 8.48
N ILE A 35 -20.78 -7.89 7.84
CA ILE A 35 -19.87 -8.60 6.94
C ILE A 35 -18.74 -9.22 7.76
N SER A 36 -18.89 -10.49 8.12
CA SER A 36 -17.85 -11.23 8.86
C SER A 36 -16.68 -11.67 7.98
N ASN A 37 -16.94 -11.94 6.70
CA ASN A 37 -15.88 -12.28 5.73
C ASN A 37 -15.86 -11.24 4.60
N PRO A 38 -14.91 -10.28 4.63
CA PRO A 38 -14.74 -9.24 3.62
C PRO A 38 -14.56 -9.75 2.19
N ASN A 39 -14.09 -10.99 2.00
CA ASN A 39 -13.92 -11.61 0.69
C ASN A 39 -15.21 -12.24 0.15
N LEU A 40 -16.31 -12.20 0.91
CA LEU A 40 -17.56 -12.88 0.56
C LEU A 40 -18.75 -11.92 0.69
N ILE A 41 -18.91 -11.05 -0.30
CA ILE A 41 -20.14 -10.28 -0.52
C ILE A 41 -20.97 -10.89 -1.65
N ARG A 42 -22.30 -10.81 -1.56
CA ARG A 42 -23.21 -11.43 -2.52
C ARG A 42 -23.87 -10.39 -3.43
N SER A 43 -24.01 -10.71 -4.71
CA SER A 43 -24.82 -9.89 -5.62
C SER A 43 -26.23 -9.71 -5.05
N GLY A 44 -26.72 -8.48 -4.98
CA GLY A 44 -27.99 -8.09 -4.37
C GLY A 44 -27.91 -7.73 -2.88
N GLU A 45 -26.78 -8.00 -2.21
CA GLU A 45 -26.55 -7.57 -0.84
C GLU A 45 -26.49 -6.04 -0.75
N GLN A 46 -27.06 -5.48 0.31
CA GLN A 46 -27.04 -4.03 0.54
C GLN A 46 -25.99 -3.69 1.59
N ILE A 47 -25.14 -2.73 1.27
CA ILE A 47 -24.09 -2.23 2.16
C ILE A 47 -24.17 -0.70 2.27
N LEU A 48 -23.62 -0.16 3.34
CA LEU A 48 -23.51 1.27 3.60
C LEU A 48 -22.11 1.75 3.22
N VAL A 49 -22.02 2.67 2.28
CA VAL A 49 -20.75 3.23 1.82
C VAL A 49 -20.64 4.67 2.34
N PRO A 50 -19.62 5.03 3.12
CA PRO A 50 -19.36 6.43 3.45
C PRO A 50 -19.14 7.24 2.15
N THR A 51 -19.62 8.49 2.04
CA THR A 51 -19.49 9.27 0.79
C THR A 51 -19.03 10.71 0.94
N ASN A 52 -18.69 11.18 2.13
CA ASN A 52 -18.26 12.56 2.34
C ASN A 52 -17.04 12.57 3.24
N GLU A 53 -15.88 12.33 2.64
CA GLU A 53 -14.64 13.12 2.73
C GLU A 53 -13.59 12.34 1.92
N PRO A 54 -12.83 12.99 1.03
CA PRO A 54 -11.66 12.36 0.45
C PRO A 54 -10.71 11.85 1.53
N HIS A 55 -9.95 10.78 1.27
CA HIS A 55 -9.11 10.16 2.31
C HIS A 55 -8.17 11.20 2.97
N PRO A 56 -8.22 11.37 4.32
CA PRO A 56 -7.51 12.44 5.02
C PRO A 56 -6.01 12.52 4.71
N SER A 57 -5.39 11.37 4.50
CA SER A 57 -3.94 11.22 4.25
C SER A 57 -3.53 11.66 2.85
N VAL A 58 -4.39 11.44 1.85
CA VAL A 58 -4.19 12.01 0.51
C VAL A 58 -4.23 13.54 0.61
N HIS A 59 -5.16 14.08 1.41
CA HIS A 59 -5.35 15.52 1.58
C HIS A 59 -4.21 16.16 2.37
N ALA A 60 -3.75 15.50 3.44
CA ALA A 60 -2.59 15.94 4.21
C ALA A 60 -1.33 15.98 3.32
N THR A 61 -1.09 14.96 2.50
CA THR A 61 0.05 14.96 1.56
C THR A 61 -0.05 16.07 0.53
N ILE A 62 -1.24 16.31 -0.02
CA ILE A 62 -1.50 17.42 -0.95
C ILE A 62 -1.25 18.77 -0.27
N ALA A 63 -1.82 18.98 0.92
CA ALA A 63 -1.75 20.24 1.65
C ALA A 63 -0.33 20.56 2.14
N ASN A 64 0.41 19.56 2.60
CA ASN A 64 1.77 19.75 3.12
C ASN A 64 2.79 20.02 2.01
N ASN A 65 2.54 19.57 0.79
CA ASN A 65 3.52 19.61 -0.31
C ASN A 65 3.08 20.46 -1.52
N ASN A 66 1.96 21.20 -1.42
CA ASN A 66 1.39 21.99 -2.53
C ASN A 66 1.17 21.21 -3.84
N PHE A 67 0.99 19.88 -3.79
CA PHE A 67 0.75 19.10 -5.00
C PHE A 67 -0.71 19.22 -5.45
N PRO A 68 -0.99 19.49 -6.75
CA PRO A 68 -2.34 19.32 -7.28
C PRO A 68 -2.79 17.86 -7.09
N ILE A 69 -4.05 17.64 -6.68
CA ILE A 69 -4.60 16.28 -6.50
C ILE A 69 -4.47 15.38 -7.74
N ASN A 70 -4.34 15.99 -8.92
CA ASN A 70 -4.15 15.30 -10.20
C ASN A 70 -2.73 14.79 -10.44
N ASP A 71 -1.74 15.25 -9.66
CA ASP A 71 -0.33 14.88 -9.82
C ASP A 71 0.13 13.80 -8.82
N VAL A 72 -0.69 13.45 -7.83
CA VAL A 72 -0.45 12.26 -7.00
C VAL A 72 -0.72 11.00 -7.83
N PRO A 73 0.24 10.07 -7.96
CA PRO A 73 0.05 8.87 -8.76
C PRO A 73 -1.09 7.99 -8.27
N LEU A 74 -1.80 7.32 -9.18
CA LEU A 74 -2.95 6.50 -8.84
C LEU A 74 -2.61 5.38 -7.85
N TRP A 75 -1.45 4.73 -7.99
CA TRP A 75 -1.01 3.68 -7.07
C TRP A 75 -0.77 4.21 -5.64
N LEU A 76 -0.31 5.45 -5.49
CA LEU A 76 -0.15 6.07 -4.17
C LEU A 76 -1.51 6.46 -3.58
N LYS A 77 -2.47 6.93 -4.38
CA LYS A 77 -3.86 7.15 -3.93
C LYS A 77 -4.49 5.85 -3.44
N ILE A 78 -4.28 4.75 -4.16
CA ILE A 78 -4.74 3.41 -3.75
C ILE A 78 -4.09 3.01 -2.43
N ALA A 79 -2.78 3.20 -2.29
CA ALA A 79 -2.05 2.89 -1.06
C ALA A 79 -2.64 3.63 0.16
N TYR A 80 -2.89 4.94 0.04
CA TYR A 80 -3.44 5.72 1.15
C TYR A 80 -4.79 5.21 1.65
N ARG A 81 -5.65 4.66 0.79
CA ARG A 81 -6.95 4.09 1.19
C ARG A 81 -6.83 2.83 2.06
N GLU A 82 -5.64 2.25 2.11
CA GLU A 82 -5.34 1.09 2.95
C GLU A 82 -4.66 1.47 4.26
N GLU A 83 -4.49 2.77 4.56
CA GLU A 83 -3.90 3.19 5.83
C GLU A 83 -4.64 2.60 7.03
N GLY A 84 -3.86 2.12 8.01
CA GLY A 84 -4.39 1.50 9.22
C GLY A 84 -4.70 0.01 9.07
N VAL A 85 -4.61 -0.59 7.87
CA VAL A 85 -4.71 -2.05 7.72
C VAL A 85 -3.57 -2.72 8.48
N THR A 86 -3.90 -3.60 9.43
CA THR A 86 -2.96 -4.36 10.27
C THR A 86 -3.18 -5.86 10.15
N GLU A 87 -2.22 -6.70 10.51
CA GLU A 87 -2.50 -8.13 10.74
C GLU A 87 -3.55 -8.27 11.86
N VAL A 88 -4.26 -9.40 11.86
CA VAL A 88 -5.18 -9.77 12.95
C VAL A 88 -4.48 -10.88 13.74
N GLY A 89 -4.36 -10.74 15.06
CA GLY A 89 -3.76 -11.78 15.89
C GLY A 89 -4.66 -13.00 16.05
N GLY A 90 -4.07 -14.20 16.16
CA GLY A 90 -4.79 -15.45 16.46
C GLY A 90 -4.73 -16.45 15.31
N SER A 91 -5.76 -17.30 15.18
CA SER A 91 -5.89 -18.28 14.08
C SER A 91 -6.56 -17.72 12.82
N GLU A 92 -6.93 -16.44 12.84
CA GLU A 92 -7.55 -15.73 11.72
C GLU A 92 -6.50 -14.85 11.04
N HIS A 93 -6.61 -14.67 9.72
CA HIS A 93 -5.71 -13.85 8.93
C HIS A 93 -6.47 -12.64 8.38
N ASN A 94 -5.82 -11.48 8.30
CA ASN A 94 -6.47 -10.32 7.67
C ASN A 94 -6.71 -10.60 6.17
N PRO A 95 -7.97 -10.68 5.71
CA PRO A 95 -8.28 -10.98 4.31
C PRO A 95 -7.70 -9.95 3.32
N ARG A 96 -7.48 -8.71 3.75
CA ARG A 96 -6.82 -7.68 2.94
C ARG A 96 -5.34 -7.98 2.72
N ILE A 97 -4.64 -8.46 3.75
CA ILE A 97 -3.22 -8.86 3.63
C ILE A 97 -3.10 -10.11 2.76
N LEU A 98 -4.04 -11.04 2.86
CA LEU A 98 -4.13 -12.17 1.93
C LEU A 98 -4.35 -11.71 0.48
N GLU A 99 -5.18 -10.68 0.25
CA GLU A 99 -5.34 -10.07 -1.07
C GLU A 99 -4.03 -9.45 -1.56
N TYR A 100 -3.25 -8.78 -0.71
CA TYR A 100 -1.93 -8.29 -1.09
C TYR A 100 -1.02 -9.42 -1.55
N HIS A 101 -0.99 -10.54 -0.83
CA HIS A 101 -0.18 -11.70 -1.21
C HIS A 101 -0.60 -12.29 -2.56
N ALA A 102 -1.88 -12.19 -2.93
CA ALA A 102 -2.38 -12.68 -4.21
C ALA A 102 -1.78 -11.93 -5.42
N SER A 103 -1.29 -10.70 -5.23
CA SER A 103 -0.53 -9.93 -6.23
C SER A 103 0.94 -10.37 -6.36
N THR A 104 1.30 -11.53 -5.80
CA THR A 104 2.66 -12.07 -5.86
C THR A 104 2.66 -13.56 -6.20
N ARG A 105 3.81 -14.08 -6.59
CA ARG A 105 4.07 -15.51 -6.82
C ARG A 105 4.37 -16.28 -5.54
N LEU A 106 4.08 -15.70 -4.37
CA LEU A 106 4.27 -16.37 -3.09
C LEU A 106 3.41 -17.66 -3.08
N ASN A 107 4.01 -18.78 -2.71
CA ASN A 107 3.27 -20.05 -2.71
C ASN A 107 2.07 -19.98 -1.75
N LYS A 108 1.01 -20.74 -2.06
CA LYS A 108 -0.28 -20.67 -1.32
C LYS A 108 -0.15 -20.90 0.19
N ILE A 109 0.83 -21.69 0.64
CA ILE A 109 1.05 -21.98 2.07
C ILE A 109 1.64 -20.77 2.80
N LYS A 110 2.57 -20.05 2.15
CA LYS A 110 3.15 -18.82 2.72
C LYS A 110 2.20 -17.62 2.54
N ALA A 111 1.47 -17.56 1.43
CA ALA A 111 0.47 -16.52 1.16
C ALA A 111 -0.76 -16.60 2.06
N ALA A 112 -1.00 -17.76 2.67
CA ALA A 112 -2.05 -17.94 3.67
C ALA A 112 -1.66 -17.42 5.07
N LYS A 113 -0.44 -16.90 5.27
CA LYS A 113 0.03 -16.39 6.57
C LYS A 113 0.36 -14.92 6.49
N ASP A 114 -0.32 -14.11 7.28
CA ASP A 114 -0.12 -12.67 7.40
C ASP A 114 1.17 -12.32 8.18
N GLU A 115 1.74 -13.27 8.92
CA GLU A 115 3.10 -13.20 9.50
C GLU A 115 4.23 -13.15 8.44
N THR A 116 3.94 -13.44 7.17
CA THR A 116 4.93 -13.34 6.08
C THR A 116 5.13 -11.87 5.71
N ALA A 117 6.38 -11.39 5.69
CA ALA A 117 6.66 -9.99 5.36
C ALA A 117 5.94 -9.51 4.07
N TRP A 118 4.93 -8.65 4.24
CA TRP A 118 3.99 -8.26 3.17
C TRP A 118 4.21 -6.85 2.58
N CYS A 119 5.34 -6.19 2.88
CA CYS A 119 5.69 -4.90 2.29
C CYS A 119 5.72 -4.96 0.74
N SER A 120 6.35 -5.98 0.17
CA SER A 120 6.40 -6.16 -1.29
C SER A 120 5.05 -6.58 -1.87
N SER A 121 4.28 -7.38 -1.14
CA SER A 121 2.91 -7.76 -1.53
C SER A 121 2.02 -6.52 -1.65
N PHE A 122 2.08 -5.62 -0.65
CA PHE A 122 1.33 -4.39 -0.65
C PHE A 122 1.68 -3.48 -1.83
N VAL A 123 2.98 -3.28 -2.10
CA VAL A 123 3.42 -2.45 -3.24
C VAL A 123 2.99 -3.07 -4.57
N ASN A 124 3.11 -4.40 -4.74
CA ASN A 124 2.61 -5.08 -5.94
C ASN A 124 1.11 -4.87 -6.12
N TRP A 125 0.33 -5.04 -5.05
CA TRP A 125 -1.13 -4.87 -5.08
C TRP A 125 -1.52 -3.45 -5.46
N CYS A 126 -0.88 -2.42 -4.88
CA CYS A 126 -1.17 -1.02 -5.22
C CYS A 126 -0.86 -0.71 -6.70
N ILE A 127 0.23 -1.26 -7.23
CA ILE A 127 0.64 -1.11 -8.63
C ILE A 127 -0.35 -1.85 -9.56
N GLU A 128 -0.73 -3.08 -9.21
CA GLU A 128 -1.71 -3.88 -9.97
C GLU A 128 -3.09 -3.20 -10.01
N LYS A 129 -3.58 -2.67 -8.89
CA LYS A 129 -4.85 -1.94 -8.83
C LYS A 129 -4.82 -0.62 -9.60
N ALA A 130 -3.63 -0.07 -9.86
CA ALA A 130 -3.45 1.07 -10.76
C ALA A 130 -3.41 0.66 -12.24
N GLY A 131 -3.55 -0.63 -12.57
CA GLY A 131 -3.50 -1.16 -13.93
C GLY A 131 -2.08 -1.37 -14.46
N LEU A 132 -1.08 -1.42 -13.58
CA LEU A 132 0.34 -1.56 -13.93
C LEU A 132 0.89 -2.93 -13.50
N GLU A 133 1.99 -3.36 -14.10
CA GLU A 133 2.67 -4.59 -13.70
C GLU A 133 3.75 -4.34 -12.64
N GLY A 134 3.61 -5.01 -11.50
CA GLY A 134 4.61 -5.02 -10.43
C GLY A 134 5.73 -6.04 -10.68
N THR A 135 6.50 -6.36 -9.63
CA THR A 135 7.51 -7.42 -9.68
C THR A 135 6.91 -8.83 -9.64
N ASN A 136 5.66 -8.94 -9.19
CA ASN A 136 5.02 -10.20 -8.79
C ASN A 136 5.81 -10.97 -7.71
N SER A 137 6.75 -10.32 -7.00
CA SER A 137 7.58 -10.94 -5.98
C SER A 137 7.20 -10.44 -4.59
N ALA A 138 7.18 -11.36 -3.61
CA ALA A 138 7.06 -10.99 -2.21
C ALA A 138 8.41 -10.51 -1.61
N TRP A 139 9.51 -10.59 -2.37
CA TRP A 139 10.83 -10.17 -1.92
C TRP A 139 11.11 -8.70 -2.27
N ALA A 140 11.26 -7.87 -1.23
CA ALA A 140 11.40 -6.43 -1.40
C ALA A 140 12.61 -6.01 -2.28
N LEU A 141 13.71 -6.76 -2.25
CA LEU A 141 14.91 -6.41 -3.03
C LEU A 141 14.74 -6.63 -4.53
N ASP A 142 13.76 -7.42 -4.97
CA ASP A 142 13.51 -7.61 -6.41
C ASP A 142 13.04 -6.32 -7.09
N TRP A 143 12.48 -5.38 -6.33
CA TRP A 143 12.14 -4.06 -6.81
C TRP A 143 13.36 -3.25 -7.27
N ASP A 144 14.59 -3.52 -6.77
CA ASP A 144 15.77 -2.78 -7.22
C ASP A 144 16.11 -2.98 -8.70
N ASN A 145 15.54 -4.00 -9.35
CA ASN A 145 15.66 -4.26 -10.79
C ASN A 145 14.36 -3.97 -11.56
N TRP A 146 13.34 -3.42 -10.89
CA TRP A 146 12.09 -3.00 -11.52
C TRP A 146 12.23 -1.63 -12.18
N GLY A 147 11.23 -1.22 -12.96
CA GLY A 147 11.03 0.19 -13.30
C GLY A 147 12.19 0.88 -14.02
N ILE A 148 12.17 2.22 -13.94
CA ILE A 148 13.25 3.13 -14.30
C ILE A 148 13.84 3.66 -12.99
N LYS A 149 15.17 3.55 -12.79
CA LYS A 149 15.84 4.14 -11.64
C LYS A 149 15.88 5.66 -11.79
N LEU A 150 15.40 6.38 -10.77
CA LEU A 150 15.39 7.84 -10.73
C LEU A 150 16.67 8.37 -10.07
N GLN A 151 17.19 9.48 -10.60
CA GLN A 151 18.32 10.20 -9.99
C GLN A 151 17.91 11.02 -8.77
N LYS A 152 16.66 11.51 -8.78
CA LYS A 152 16.02 12.22 -7.67
C LYS A 152 14.68 11.56 -7.38
N PRO A 153 14.26 11.44 -6.11
CA PRO A 153 12.97 10.88 -5.81
C PRO A 153 11.85 11.76 -6.38
N THR A 154 10.70 11.16 -6.59
CA THR A 154 9.46 11.83 -7.00
C THR A 154 8.34 11.25 -6.17
N LEU A 155 7.37 12.07 -5.76
CA LEU A 155 6.24 11.62 -4.93
C LEU A 155 5.62 10.33 -5.51
N GLY A 156 5.51 9.30 -4.66
CA GLY A 156 4.95 8.01 -5.04
C GLY A 156 5.90 7.06 -5.78
N CYS A 157 7.14 7.44 -6.09
CA CYS A 157 8.11 6.48 -6.61
C CYS A 157 8.34 5.35 -5.61
N VAL A 158 8.62 4.15 -6.10
CA VAL A 158 8.95 3.01 -5.23
C VAL A 158 10.33 3.24 -4.65
N VAL A 159 10.46 3.13 -3.33
CA VAL A 159 11.73 3.23 -2.62
C VAL A 159 12.13 1.86 -2.08
N VAL A 160 13.39 1.46 -2.28
CA VAL A 160 13.92 0.17 -1.85
C VAL A 160 15.06 0.35 -0.86
N PHE A 161 15.02 -0.43 0.20
CA PHE A 161 16.08 -0.52 1.20
C PHE A 161 16.59 -1.94 1.31
N SER A 162 17.89 -2.11 1.55
CA SER A 162 18.40 -3.29 2.24
C SER A 162 18.34 -3.08 3.75
N ARG A 163 18.17 -4.17 4.48
CA ARG A 163 18.22 -4.20 5.94
C ARG A 163 19.05 -5.38 6.41
N THR A 164 19.95 -5.13 7.35
CA THR A 164 20.80 -6.13 7.98
C THR A 164 20.51 -6.14 9.46
N GLY A 165 20.06 -7.28 9.97
CA GLY A 165 19.83 -7.51 11.40
C GLY A 165 20.77 -8.58 11.93
N VAL A 166 20.79 -8.75 13.26
CA VAL A 166 21.64 -9.74 13.93
C VAL A 166 21.21 -11.17 13.57
N THR A 167 19.90 -11.42 13.53
CA THR A 167 19.33 -12.76 13.29
C THR A 167 18.82 -12.96 11.87
N ASN A 168 18.41 -11.88 11.19
CA ASN A 168 17.83 -11.93 9.85
C ASN A 168 18.21 -10.66 9.06
N SER A 169 18.36 -10.81 7.75
CA SER A 169 18.60 -9.73 6.79
C SER A 169 17.62 -9.82 5.63
N GLY A 170 17.40 -8.73 4.90
CA GLY A 170 16.51 -8.70 3.74
C GLY A 170 16.36 -7.31 3.16
N GLY A 171 15.17 -7.03 2.62
CA GLY A 171 14.82 -5.69 2.13
C GLY A 171 13.57 -5.11 2.78
N HIS A 172 13.30 -3.85 2.46
CA HIS A 172 12.04 -3.18 2.68
C HIS A 172 11.70 -2.32 1.45
N VAL A 173 10.41 -2.16 1.17
CA VAL A 173 9.92 -1.43 0.01
C VAL A 173 8.62 -0.70 0.38
N GLY A 174 8.43 0.49 -0.18
CA GLY A 174 7.25 1.32 -0.02
C GLY A 174 7.22 2.44 -1.06
N PHE A 175 6.37 3.44 -0.84
CA PHE A 175 6.25 4.62 -1.69
C PHE A 175 6.89 5.83 -1.02
N TYR A 176 7.72 6.54 -1.76
CA TYR A 176 8.35 7.79 -1.32
C TYR A 176 7.30 8.88 -1.11
N ILE A 177 7.37 9.57 0.05
CA ILE A 177 6.53 10.74 0.36
C ILE A 177 7.36 12.01 0.35
N ASP A 178 8.39 12.06 1.18
CA ASP A 178 9.33 13.17 1.32
C ASP A 178 10.67 12.65 1.86
N GLU A 179 11.70 13.50 1.96
CA GLU A 179 12.94 13.17 2.64
C GLU A 179 13.59 14.34 3.38
N GLY A 180 14.20 14.03 4.51
CA GLY A 180 15.14 14.90 5.19
C GLY A 180 16.59 14.63 4.77
N PRO A 181 17.56 15.28 5.44
CA PRO A 181 18.98 15.06 5.17
C PRO A 181 19.43 13.60 5.35
N SER A 182 18.88 12.89 6.34
CA SER A 182 19.31 11.54 6.73
C SER A 182 18.21 10.49 6.68
N THR A 183 16.94 10.88 6.52
CA THR A 183 15.79 9.98 6.51
C THR A 183 14.94 10.16 5.27
N ILE A 184 14.23 9.11 4.90
CA ILE A 184 13.20 9.10 3.86
C ILE A 184 11.89 8.78 4.56
N GLU A 185 10.87 9.58 4.30
CA GLU A 185 9.51 9.32 4.71
C GLU A 185 8.84 8.39 3.69
N VAL A 186 8.32 7.26 4.17
CA VAL A 186 7.84 6.15 3.34
C VAL A 186 6.44 5.78 3.77
N PHE A 187 5.52 5.76 2.79
CA PHE A 187 4.20 5.17 2.96
C PHE A 187 4.20 3.74 2.44
N GLY A 188 3.87 2.77 3.27
CA GLY A 188 4.06 1.37 2.90
C GLY A 188 3.34 0.39 3.82
N GLY A 189 3.29 -0.86 3.37
CA GLY A 189 2.74 -1.97 4.12
C GLY A 189 3.77 -2.62 5.04
N ASN A 190 3.28 -3.31 6.06
CA ASN A 190 4.05 -3.99 7.09
C ASN A 190 5.08 -3.11 7.82
N GLN A 191 4.74 -1.83 8.01
CA GLN A 191 5.53 -0.89 8.79
C GLN A 191 5.01 -0.93 10.22
N ARG A 192 5.70 -1.67 11.10
CA ARG A 192 5.18 -2.01 12.45
C ARG A 192 3.82 -2.72 12.40
N ASN A 193 3.71 -3.72 11.53
CA ASN A 193 2.47 -4.50 11.35
C ASN A 193 1.25 -3.64 10.96
N SER A 194 1.47 -2.62 10.15
CA SER A 194 0.37 -1.83 9.59
C SER A 194 0.76 -1.18 8.27
N VAL A 195 -0.22 -0.76 7.49
CA VAL A 195 -0.05 0.23 6.42
C VAL A 195 -0.06 1.61 7.06
N ASN A 196 1.05 2.34 6.97
CA ASN A 196 1.17 3.69 7.53
C ASN A 196 2.30 4.47 6.85
N THR A 197 2.56 5.68 7.36
CA THR A 197 3.80 6.42 7.11
C THR A 197 4.85 6.10 8.18
N SER A 198 6.10 5.87 7.76
CA SER A 198 7.25 5.67 8.64
C SER A 198 8.52 6.30 8.06
N ASN A 199 9.42 6.74 8.95
CA ASN A 199 10.72 7.29 8.57
C ASN A 199 11.81 6.21 8.61
N TYR A 200 12.56 6.07 7.52
CA TYR A 200 13.68 5.14 7.39
C TYR A 200 14.98 5.89 7.14
N PRO A 201 16.11 5.51 7.77
CA PRO A 201 17.37 6.17 7.51
C PRO A 201 17.88 5.81 6.11
N LYS A 202 18.41 6.82 5.39
CA LYS A 202 19.09 6.63 4.10
C LYS A 202 20.28 5.66 4.25
N ASN A 203 20.98 5.75 5.36
CA ASN A 203 21.99 4.79 5.81
C ASN A 203 22.11 4.90 7.33
N GLY A 204 21.86 3.81 8.06
CA GLY A 204 21.97 3.82 9.52
C GLY A 204 21.00 2.86 10.21
N ILE A 205 20.99 2.92 11.54
CA ILE A 205 20.22 1.98 12.37
C ILE A 205 18.82 2.52 12.65
N SER A 206 17.82 1.67 12.52
CA SER A 206 16.46 1.92 13.00
C SER A 206 15.88 0.63 13.58
N GLY A 207 15.49 0.67 14.86
CA GLY A 207 15.10 -0.52 15.61
C GLY A 207 16.22 -1.56 15.63
N SER A 208 15.89 -2.81 15.29
CA SER A 208 16.84 -3.94 15.30
C SER A 208 17.62 -4.14 13.99
N PHE A 209 17.50 -3.22 13.03
CA PHE A 209 18.12 -3.35 11.71
C PHE A 209 18.98 -2.13 11.36
N SER A 210 20.09 -2.39 10.67
CA SER A 210 20.81 -1.38 9.89
C SER A 210 20.23 -1.33 8.48
N TYR A 211 19.75 -0.15 8.06
CA TYR A 211 19.17 0.08 6.75
C TYR A 211 20.15 0.80 5.83
N LYS A 212 20.03 0.52 4.53
CA LYS A 212 20.66 1.28 3.47
C LYS A 212 19.66 1.45 2.33
N HIS A 213 19.39 2.70 1.97
CA HIS A 213 18.63 3.04 0.76
C HIS A 213 19.38 2.58 -0.49
N LEU A 214 18.67 1.97 -1.42
CA LEU A 214 19.22 1.42 -2.66
C LEU A 214 18.79 2.22 -3.89
N SER A 215 17.48 2.46 -4.04
CA SER A 215 16.94 3.04 -5.26
C SER A 215 15.56 3.69 -5.07
N TYR A 216 15.34 4.71 -5.90
CA TYR A 216 14.05 5.26 -6.25
C TYR A 216 13.67 4.77 -7.65
N LEU A 217 12.47 4.22 -7.81
CA LEU A 217 12.05 3.58 -9.05
C LEU A 217 10.69 4.07 -9.50
N TRP A 218 10.54 4.25 -10.81
CA TRP A 218 9.29 4.66 -11.45
C TRP A 218 8.77 3.58 -12.41
N PRO A 219 7.45 3.39 -12.59
CA PRO A 219 6.94 2.47 -13.60
C PRO A 219 7.44 2.82 -15.01
N LYS A 220 7.85 1.83 -15.81
CA LYS A 220 8.39 2.06 -17.16
C LYS A 220 7.37 2.64 -18.13
N ASP A 221 6.11 2.27 -17.95
CA ASP A 221 5.01 2.61 -18.86
C ASP A 221 4.24 3.85 -18.42
N VAL A 222 4.74 4.58 -17.41
CA VAL A 222 4.13 5.81 -16.92
C VAL A 222 5.08 6.96 -17.17
N GLU A 223 4.60 7.96 -17.91
CA GLU A 223 5.36 9.18 -18.17
C GLU A 223 5.70 9.88 -16.84
N LEU A 224 7.00 10.17 -16.65
CA LEU A 224 7.46 10.99 -15.56
C LEU A 224 7.27 12.45 -15.97
N LYS A 225 6.26 13.12 -15.43
CA LYS A 225 6.14 14.57 -15.59
C LYS A 225 7.29 15.22 -14.84
N GLU A 226 8.19 15.91 -15.53
CA GLU A 226 9.18 16.73 -14.87
C GLU A 226 8.44 17.79 -14.04
N SER A 227 8.79 17.91 -12.76
CA SER A 227 8.30 18.99 -11.91
C SER A 227 8.74 20.32 -12.54
N ALA A 228 7.77 21.10 -13.02
CA ALA A 228 7.97 22.44 -13.57
C ALA A 228 8.58 23.40 -12.55
#